data_AF-A0ABD3NJL9-F1
#
_entry.id   AF-A0ABD3NJL9-F1
#
_cell.length_a   1.000
_cell.length_b   1.000
_cell.length_c   1.000
_cell.angle_alpha   90.00
_cell.angle_beta   90.00
_cell.angle_gamma   90.00
#
_symmetry.space_group_name_H-M   'P 1'
#
loop_
_entity.id
_entity.type
_entity.pdbx_description
1 polymer ?
#
loop_
_entity_poly.entity_id
_entity_poly.type
_entity_poly.pdbx_seq_one_letter_code
_entity_poly.pdbx_strand_id
1 'polypeptide(L)'
;MMGTQIRKRVCLFGTSADPPTGKGGHLGIVTHLASMHDFDEVRVLPVYRHMFSNKRGKQAPFASRIEMCKLLFENQSKVIISEAERECFEMAAEGVDNSEKASIRVGTADLLSMLTTNEPNADFTLALGADTFIDLASGKWRRTDEIFQLIGHRIIVFGRKSEEAKEKEELIRQSIAKRQRWNETKSSIQFVAIPSLTDVSSSTVRSTTDEAILRNLITPPILEYMKQNKLYAFAESVD
;
A
#
# COMPACT_ATOMS: atom_id res chain seq x y z
N MET A 1 -26.25 12.09 -27.70
CA MET A 1 -25.29 11.00 -27.41
C MET A 1 -24.26 11.55 -26.44
N MET A 2 -24.30 11.16 -25.17
CA MET A 2 -23.19 11.43 -24.25
C MET A 2 -22.08 10.45 -24.63
N GLY A 3 -20.95 10.96 -25.11
CA GLY A 3 -19.78 10.12 -25.33
C GLY A 3 -19.38 9.47 -24.01
N THR A 4 -19.09 8.17 -24.03
CA THR A 4 -18.57 7.44 -22.88
C THR A 4 -17.25 8.10 -22.47
N GLN A 5 -17.26 8.89 -21.40
CA GLN A 5 -16.05 9.49 -20.86
C GLN A 5 -15.14 8.35 -20.38
N ILE A 6 -13.93 8.28 -20.94
CA ILE A 6 -12.95 7.27 -20.55
C ILE A 6 -12.58 7.52 -19.09
N ARG A 7 -12.92 6.56 -18.22
CA ARG A 7 -12.57 6.61 -16.79
C ARG A 7 -11.09 6.26 -16.62
N LYS A 8 -10.40 7.01 -15.77
CA LYS A 8 -8.99 6.78 -15.45
C LYS A 8 -8.85 5.55 -14.54
N ARG A 9 -7.99 4.59 -14.89
CA ARG A 9 -7.80 3.35 -14.12
C ARG A 9 -6.62 3.52 -13.16
N VAL A 10 -6.91 3.62 -11.87
CA VAL A 10 -5.92 3.90 -10.83
C VAL A 10 -5.75 2.68 -9.93
N CYS A 11 -4.53 2.15 -9.86
CA CYS A 11 -4.17 1.10 -8.92
C CYS A 11 -3.65 1.70 -7.62
N LEU A 12 -4.32 1.43 -6.50
CA LEU A 12 -3.99 1.92 -5.18
C LEU A 12 -3.12 0.89 -4.44
N PHE A 13 -1.89 1.28 -4.06
CA PHE A 13 -0.96 0.46 -3.31
C PHE A 13 -0.71 1.06 -1.92
N GLY A 14 -1.46 0.60 -0.93
CA GLY A 14 -1.27 0.98 0.48
C GLY A 14 -0.05 0.31 1.10
N THR A 15 0.82 1.08 1.75
CA THR A 15 2.01 0.54 2.42
C THR A 15 2.40 1.35 3.65
N SER A 16 3.01 0.71 4.65
CA SER A 16 3.65 1.44 5.74
C SER A 16 4.91 2.18 5.28
N ALA A 17 5.62 1.64 4.28
CA ALA A 17 6.88 2.17 3.73
C ALA A 17 7.86 2.63 4.81
N ASP A 18 8.21 1.74 5.74
CA ASP A 18 8.96 2.09 6.94
C ASP A 18 10.24 1.25 7.16
N PRO A 19 11.28 1.39 6.30
CA PRO A 19 11.32 2.18 5.07
C PRO A 19 10.76 1.39 3.86
N PRO A 20 10.54 2.03 2.70
CA PRO A 20 10.26 1.30 1.47
C PRO A 20 11.48 0.45 1.06
N THR A 21 11.24 -0.63 0.31
CA THR A 21 12.26 -1.65 -0.01
C THR A 21 12.51 -1.78 -1.51
N GLY A 22 13.68 -2.31 -1.87
CA GLY A 22 14.17 -2.43 -3.24
C GLY A 22 13.42 -3.47 -4.09
N LYS A 23 14.07 -3.95 -5.17
CA LYS A 23 13.44 -4.80 -6.21
C LYS A 23 12.78 -6.07 -5.69
N GLY A 24 13.28 -6.62 -4.58
CA GLY A 24 12.71 -7.79 -3.90
C GLY A 24 11.41 -7.54 -3.15
N GLY A 25 11.01 -6.27 -2.96
CA GLY A 25 9.81 -5.89 -2.22
C GLY A 25 9.03 -4.77 -2.91
N HIS A 26 8.90 -3.61 -2.25
CA HIS A 26 8.01 -2.52 -2.70
C HIS A 26 8.31 -2.05 -4.12
N LEU A 27 9.60 -1.87 -4.49
CA LEU A 27 9.97 -1.47 -5.84
C LEU A 27 9.53 -2.49 -6.89
N GLY A 28 9.71 -3.78 -6.61
CA GLY A 28 9.30 -4.86 -7.50
C GLY A 28 7.78 -4.88 -7.74
N ILE A 29 7.00 -4.72 -6.66
CA ILE A 29 5.53 -4.69 -6.73
C ILE A 29 5.06 -3.52 -7.60
N VAL A 30 5.48 -2.31 -7.27
CA VAL A 30 5.00 -1.10 -7.94
C VAL A 30 5.49 -1.03 -9.39
N THR A 31 6.72 -1.46 -9.68
CA THR A 31 7.23 -1.55 -11.06
C THR A 31 6.38 -2.52 -11.89
N HIS A 32 6.01 -3.68 -11.31
CA HIS A 32 5.14 -4.63 -12.00
C HIS A 32 3.76 -4.05 -12.27
N LEU A 33 3.11 -3.44 -11.28
CA LEU A 33 1.81 -2.78 -11.44
C LEU A 33 1.87 -1.68 -12.51
N ALA A 34 2.92 -0.87 -12.53
CA ALA A 34 3.10 0.20 -13.51
C ALA A 34 3.29 -0.34 -14.95
N SER A 35 3.90 -1.53 -15.09
CA SER A 35 4.05 -2.19 -16.39
C SER A 35 2.74 -2.77 -16.95
N MET A 36 1.71 -2.95 -16.12
CA MET A 36 0.42 -3.46 -16.59
C MET A 36 -0.29 -2.41 -17.46
N HIS A 37 -0.83 -2.85 -18.61
CA HIS A 37 -1.65 -2.02 -19.49
C HIS A 37 -3.07 -1.74 -18.93
N ASP A 38 -3.42 -2.42 -17.84
CA ASP A 38 -4.69 -2.26 -17.13
C ASP A 38 -4.76 -0.94 -16.34
N PHE A 39 -3.62 -0.27 -16.08
CA PHE A 39 -3.57 0.94 -15.26
C PHE A 39 -2.93 2.12 -15.99
N ASP A 40 -3.58 3.27 -15.82
CA ASP A 40 -3.08 4.57 -16.27
C ASP A 40 -2.20 5.20 -15.17
N GLU A 41 -2.44 4.84 -13.91
CA GLU A 41 -1.70 5.30 -12.73
C GLU A 41 -1.56 4.19 -11.67
N VAL A 42 -0.41 4.15 -11.02
CA VAL A 42 -0.21 3.44 -9.74
C VAL A 42 0.01 4.47 -8.64
N ARG A 43 -0.93 4.55 -7.71
CA ARG A 43 -0.89 5.47 -6.58
C ARG A 43 -0.39 4.75 -5.34
N VAL A 44 0.81 5.11 -4.89
CA VAL A 44 1.38 4.62 -3.63
C VAL A 44 0.82 5.49 -2.50
N LEU A 45 0.27 4.82 -1.49
CA LEU A 45 -0.38 5.45 -0.34
C LEU A 45 0.36 5.05 0.95
N PRO A 46 1.40 5.81 1.35
CA PRO A 46 2.02 5.60 2.65
C PRO A 46 1.01 5.84 3.77
N VAL A 47 0.87 4.88 4.69
CA VAL A 47 -0.06 5.01 5.82
C VAL A 47 0.31 6.24 6.65
N TYR A 48 -0.62 7.18 6.83
CA TYR A 48 -0.38 8.37 7.65
C TYR A 48 -0.37 8.01 9.14
N ARG A 49 -1.46 7.41 9.62
CA ARG A 49 -1.64 7.02 11.01
C ARG A 49 -2.21 5.62 11.11
N HIS A 50 -1.48 4.70 11.75
CA HIS A 50 -1.93 3.32 11.86
C HIS A 50 -3.26 3.22 12.66
N MET A 51 -4.19 2.39 12.16
CA MET A 51 -5.46 2.11 12.86
C MET A 51 -5.25 1.48 14.26
N PHE A 52 -4.26 0.58 14.40
CA PHE A 52 -3.88 -0.01 15.67
C PHE A 52 -3.05 0.96 16.51
N SER A 53 -3.53 1.27 17.71
CA SER A 53 -2.90 2.23 18.63
C SER A 53 -1.47 1.84 19.01
N ASN A 54 -1.21 0.54 19.20
CA ASN A 54 0.10 0.00 19.60
C ASN A 54 1.22 0.17 18.55
N LYS A 55 0.88 0.52 17.31
CA LYS A 55 1.82 0.80 16.22
C LYS A 55 2.02 2.31 15.98
N ARG A 56 1.22 3.17 16.60
CA ARG A 56 1.33 4.63 16.45
C ARG A 56 2.64 5.11 17.09
N GLY A 57 3.32 6.04 16.42
CA GLY A 57 4.57 6.65 16.90
C GLY A 57 5.80 5.75 16.85
N LYS A 58 5.68 4.51 16.36
CA LYS A 58 6.82 3.57 16.22
C LYS A 58 7.47 3.56 14.84
N GLN A 59 6.83 4.24 13.88
CA GLN A 59 7.31 4.34 12.50
C GLN A 59 8.15 5.61 12.34
N ALA A 60 9.01 5.64 11.33
CA ALA A 60 9.65 6.89 10.92
C ALA A 60 8.59 7.97 10.60
N PRO A 61 8.92 9.26 10.76
CA PRO A 61 8.02 10.37 10.47
C PRO A 61 7.35 10.22 9.10
N PHE A 62 6.07 10.57 9.01
CA PHE A 62 5.31 10.42 7.77
C PHE A 62 5.98 11.11 6.58
N ALA A 63 6.45 12.35 6.78
CA ALA A 63 7.17 13.11 5.76
C ALA A 63 8.43 12.37 5.26
N SER A 64 9.21 11.75 6.17
CA SER A 64 10.39 10.96 5.79
C SER A 64 10.02 9.72 4.97
N ARG A 65 8.91 9.06 5.29
CA ARG A 65 8.43 7.90 4.53
C ARG A 65 7.92 8.29 3.14
N ILE A 66 7.22 9.43 3.05
CA ILE A 66 6.82 10.03 1.76
C ILE A 66 8.06 10.32 0.91
N GLU A 67 9.09 10.94 1.49
CA GLU A 67 10.30 11.30 0.77
C GLU A 67 11.08 10.08 0.28
N MET A 68 11.26 9.06 1.14
CA MET A 68 11.88 7.80 0.72
C MET A 68 11.07 7.10 -0.38
N CYS A 69 9.74 7.18 -0.37
CA CYS A 69 8.91 6.69 -1.47
C CYS A 69 9.14 7.48 -2.77
N LYS A 70 9.22 8.82 -2.70
CA LYS A 70 9.52 9.66 -3.88
C LYS A 70 10.88 9.28 -4.49
N LEU A 71 11.91 9.15 -3.66
CA LEU A 71 13.25 8.71 -4.08
C LEU A 71 13.23 7.31 -4.72
N LEU A 72 12.45 6.37 -4.16
CA LEU A 72 12.39 5.01 -4.69
C LEU A 72 11.76 4.94 -6.08
N PHE A 73 10.78 5.79 -6.34
CA PHE A 73 9.89 5.72 -7.50
C PHE A 73 10.08 6.86 -8.50
N GLU A 74 11.12 7.69 -8.34
CA GLU A 74 11.39 8.88 -9.17
C GLU A 74 11.37 8.59 -10.69
N ASN A 75 11.83 7.41 -11.09
CA ASN A 75 11.97 7.01 -12.50
C ASN A 75 10.76 6.20 -13.03
N GLN A 76 9.65 6.17 -12.29
CA GLN A 76 8.43 5.44 -12.66
C GLN A 76 7.34 6.41 -13.11
N SER A 77 7.21 6.62 -14.42
CA SER A 77 6.36 7.68 -15.00
C SER A 77 4.86 7.57 -14.69
N LYS A 78 4.37 6.36 -14.37
CA LYS A 78 2.97 6.11 -13.99
C LYS A 78 2.73 6.13 -12.48
N VAL A 79 3.77 6.34 -11.67
CA VAL A 79 3.68 6.21 -10.22
C VAL A 79 3.50 7.56 -9.56
N ILE A 80 2.49 7.68 -8.70
CA ILE A 80 2.24 8.87 -7.89
C ILE A 80 2.37 8.50 -6.41
N ILE A 81 3.15 9.26 -5.66
CA ILE A 81 3.22 9.16 -4.20
C ILE A 81 2.19 10.12 -3.62
N SER A 82 1.18 9.59 -2.96
CA SER A 82 0.01 10.37 -2.53
C SER A 82 -0.03 10.54 -1.02
N GLU A 83 -0.41 11.75 -0.59
CA GLU A 83 -0.69 12.09 0.80
C GLU A 83 -2.18 11.92 1.17
N ALA A 84 -2.99 11.27 0.34
CA ALA A 84 -4.43 11.12 0.55
C ALA A 84 -4.79 10.46 1.89
N GLU A 85 -3.92 9.62 2.46
CA GLU A 85 -4.08 9.08 3.82
C GLU A 85 -4.03 10.19 4.91
N ARG A 86 -3.16 11.20 4.73
CA ARG A 86 -3.11 12.37 5.62
C ARG A 86 -4.31 13.27 5.40
N GLU A 87 -4.63 13.57 4.15
CA GLU A 87 -5.78 14.42 3.78
C GLU A 87 -7.09 13.83 4.34
N CYS A 88 -7.30 12.52 4.20
CA CYS A 88 -8.48 11.83 4.74
C CYS A 88 -8.56 11.92 6.26
N PHE A 89 -7.41 11.82 6.96
CA PHE A 89 -7.36 12.04 8.40
C PHE A 89 -7.67 13.48 8.78
N GLU A 90 -7.12 14.46 8.06
CA GLU A 90 -7.33 15.88 8.32
C GLU A 90 -8.78 16.29 8.14
N MET A 91 -9.45 15.78 7.09
CA MET A 91 -10.89 15.94 6.90
C MET A 91 -11.69 15.35 8.07
N ALA A 92 -11.33 14.15 8.54
CA ALA A 92 -11.99 13.53 9.69
C ALA A 92 -11.69 14.24 11.02
N ALA A 93 -10.63 15.05 11.08
CA ALA A 93 -10.20 15.80 12.26
C ALA A 93 -10.66 17.27 12.24
N GLU A 94 -11.30 17.71 11.16
CA GLU A 94 -11.84 19.05 11.02
C GLU A 94 -12.93 19.30 12.07
N GLY A 95 -12.81 20.40 12.81
CA GLY A 95 -13.73 20.72 13.91
C GLY A 95 -13.64 19.83 15.15
N VAL A 96 -12.72 18.85 15.17
CA VAL A 96 -12.50 17.98 16.34
C VAL A 96 -11.45 18.60 17.25
N ASP A 97 -11.75 18.65 18.56
CA ASP A 97 -10.83 19.15 19.57
C ASP A 97 -9.51 18.36 19.60
N ASN A 98 -8.39 19.04 19.86
CA ASN A 98 -7.05 18.43 19.83
C ASN A 98 -6.93 17.24 20.82
N SER A 99 -7.60 17.29 21.96
CA SER A 99 -7.65 16.20 22.94
C SER A 99 -8.34 14.94 22.39
N GLU A 100 -9.29 15.11 21.47
CA GLU A 100 -10.09 14.04 20.90
C GLU A 100 -9.52 13.50 19.58
N LYS A 101 -8.64 14.25 18.90
CA LYS A 101 -7.96 13.78 17.67
C LYS A 101 -7.25 12.44 17.86
N ALA A 102 -6.86 12.07 19.07
CA ALA A 102 -6.26 10.77 19.36
C ALA A 102 -7.22 9.57 19.14
N SER A 103 -8.53 9.78 19.31
CA SER A 103 -9.56 8.76 19.18
C SER A 103 -9.97 8.50 17.72
N ILE A 104 -9.70 9.44 16.81
CA ILE A 104 -10.05 9.31 15.39
C ILE A 104 -9.47 8.02 14.79
N ARG A 105 -10.31 7.32 14.04
CA ARG A 105 -9.99 6.11 13.28
C ARG A 105 -10.45 6.32 11.84
N VAL A 106 -9.47 6.51 10.96
CA VAL A 106 -9.64 6.49 9.51
C VAL A 106 -9.09 5.16 9.01
N GLY A 107 -9.86 4.47 8.19
CA GLY A 107 -9.47 3.24 7.54
C GLY A 107 -9.71 3.31 6.03
N THR A 108 -9.40 2.23 5.33
CA THR A 108 -9.47 2.17 3.87
C THR A 108 -10.84 2.49 3.29
N ALA A 109 -11.93 2.16 4.00
CA ALA A 109 -13.28 2.53 3.57
C ALA A 109 -13.48 4.06 3.51
N ASP A 110 -12.99 4.79 4.52
CA ASP A 110 -13.09 6.26 4.56
C ASP A 110 -12.23 6.88 3.45
N LEU A 111 -11.01 6.37 3.26
CA LEU A 111 -10.12 6.79 2.18
C LEU A 111 -10.74 6.58 0.79
N LEU A 112 -11.31 5.39 0.54
CA LEU A 112 -11.97 5.10 -0.73
C LEU A 112 -13.22 5.96 -0.94
N SER A 113 -14.00 6.23 0.11
CA SER A 113 -15.15 7.12 0.04
C SER A 113 -14.73 8.55 -0.34
N MET A 114 -13.65 9.06 0.27
CA MET A 114 -13.07 10.36 -0.10
C MET A 114 -12.58 10.37 -1.56
N LEU A 115 -11.78 9.38 -1.96
CA LEU A 115 -11.22 9.31 -3.32
C LEU A 115 -12.31 9.18 -4.39
N THR A 116 -13.31 8.33 -4.19
CA THR A 116 -14.42 8.15 -5.15
C THR A 116 -15.32 9.38 -5.25
N THR A 117 -15.44 10.16 -4.17
CA THR A 117 -16.14 11.45 -4.18
C THR A 117 -15.33 12.52 -4.93
N ASN A 118 -14.03 12.60 -4.67
CA ASN A 118 -13.17 13.64 -5.25
C ASN A 118 -12.78 13.37 -6.71
N GLU A 119 -12.73 12.09 -7.12
CA GLU A 119 -12.36 11.65 -8.46
C GLU A 119 -13.45 10.73 -9.06
N PRO A 120 -14.66 11.26 -9.35
CA PRO A 120 -15.80 10.44 -9.79
C PRO A 120 -15.58 9.75 -11.15
N ASN A 121 -14.60 10.26 -11.93
CA ASN A 121 -14.19 9.73 -13.23
C ASN A 121 -12.98 8.78 -13.14
N ALA A 122 -12.65 8.28 -11.96
CA ALA A 122 -11.62 7.25 -11.77
C ALA A 122 -12.23 5.90 -11.36
N ASP A 123 -11.61 4.82 -11.81
CA ASP A 123 -11.86 3.46 -11.35
C ASP A 123 -10.68 3.01 -10.50
N PHE A 124 -10.92 2.87 -9.21
CA PHE A 124 -9.91 2.41 -8.27
C PHE A 124 -9.84 0.88 -8.21
N THR A 125 -8.62 0.35 -8.14
CA THR A 125 -8.29 -1.06 -7.91
C THR A 125 -7.34 -1.15 -6.73
N LEU A 126 -7.62 -1.96 -5.71
CA LEU A 126 -6.68 -2.16 -4.60
C LEU A 126 -5.61 -3.20 -4.97
N ALA A 127 -4.34 -2.90 -4.71
CA ALA A 127 -3.26 -3.89 -4.77
C ALA A 127 -2.84 -4.29 -3.35
N LEU A 128 -2.96 -5.59 -3.02
CA LEU A 128 -2.75 -6.13 -1.69
C LEU A 128 -1.85 -7.38 -1.71
N GLY A 129 -1.06 -7.55 -0.65
CA GLY A 129 -0.36 -8.82 -0.42
C GLY A 129 -1.37 -9.89 -0.01
N ALA A 130 -1.06 -11.15 -0.30
CA ALA A 130 -1.90 -12.30 0.02
C ALA A 130 -2.47 -12.27 1.46
N ASP A 131 -1.61 -12.09 2.47
CA ASP A 131 -2.03 -12.06 3.88
C ASP A 131 -3.02 -10.91 4.15
N THR A 132 -2.74 -9.72 3.59
CA THR A 132 -3.59 -8.53 3.72
C THR A 132 -4.94 -8.72 3.04
N PHE A 133 -4.94 -9.37 1.86
CA PHE A 133 -6.17 -9.71 1.16
C PHE A 133 -7.01 -10.74 1.93
N ILE A 134 -6.40 -11.77 2.52
CA ILE A 134 -7.10 -12.76 3.35
C ILE A 134 -7.79 -12.07 4.55
N ASP A 135 -7.10 -11.13 5.21
CA ASP A 135 -7.68 -10.35 6.30
C ASP A 135 -8.88 -9.49 5.85
N LEU A 136 -8.78 -8.86 4.69
CA LEU A 136 -9.90 -8.11 4.10
C LEU A 136 -11.06 -9.05 3.73
N ALA A 137 -10.77 -10.14 3.01
CA ALA A 137 -11.79 -11.09 2.53
C ALA A 137 -12.53 -11.78 3.68
N SER A 138 -11.85 -12.01 4.81
CA SER A 138 -12.41 -12.58 6.04
C SER A 138 -13.23 -11.58 6.88
N GLY A 139 -13.31 -10.31 6.49
CA GLY A 139 -14.14 -9.32 7.18
C GLY A 139 -13.49 -8.63 8.37
N LYS A 140 -12.17 -8.77 8.56
CA LYS A 140 -11.46 -8.15 9.69
C LYS A 140 -11.32 -6.63 9.55
N TRP A 141 -11.51 -6.10 8.35
CA TRP A 141 -11.37 -4.66 8.08
C TRP A 141 -12.67 -3.94 8.41
N ARG A 142 -12.55 -2.74 9.00
CA ARG A 142 -13.70 -1.86 9.27
C ARG A 142 -14.41 -1.57 7.94
N ARG A 143 -15.73 -1.81 7.91
CA ARG A 143 -16.59 -1.59 6.73
C ARG A 143 -16.11 -2.39 5.49
N THR A 144 -15.72 -3.64 5.69
CA THR A 144 -15.20 -4.53 4.63
C THR A 144 -16.09 -4.56 3.39
N ASP A 145 -17.40 -4.76 3.54
CA ASP A 145 -18.28 -4.90 2.36
C ASP A 145 -18.38 -3.61 1.54
N GLU A 146 -18.30 -2.46 2.22
CA GLU A 146 -18.26 -1.17 1.55
C GLU A 146 -16.96 -0.96 0.75
N ILE A 147 -15.82 -1.45 1.24
CA ILE A 147 -14.55 -1.43 0.49
C ILE A 147 -14.73 -2.17 -0.84
N PHE A 148 -15.30 -3.38 -0.83
CA PHE A 148 -15.58 -4.15 -2.04
C PHE A 148 -16.55 -3.41 -2.98
N GLN A 149 -17.58 -2.77 -2.44
CA GLN A 149 -18.55 -1.99 -3.23
C GLN A 149 -17.90 -0.77 -3.91
N LEU A 150 -17.14 0.03 -3.15
CA LEU A 150 -16.50 1.27 -3.63
C LEU A 150 -15.50 1.01 -4.77
N ILE A 151 -14.79 -0.12 -4.74
CA ILE A 151 -13.84 -0.50 -5.81
C ILE A 151 -14.45 -1.46 -6.82
N GLY A 152 -15.76 -1.71 -6.79
CA GLY A 152 -16.41 -2.66 -7.71
C GLY A 152 -15.75 -4.05 -7.70
N HIS A 153 -15.27 -4.50 -6.53
CA HIS A 153 -14.54 -5.76 -6.34
C HIS A 153 -13.23 -5.89 -7.15
N ARG A 154 -12.65 -4.78 -7.62
CA ARG A 154 -11.37 -4.75 -8.33
C ARG A 154 -10.19 -4.84 -7.37
N ILE A 155 -9.50 -5.98 -7.35
CA ILE A 155 -8.34 -6.21 -6.49
C ILE A 155 -7.25 -6.97 -7.24
N ILE A 156 -6.00 -6.52 -7.11
CA ILE A 156 -4.80 -7.29 -7.45
C ILE A 156 -4.22 -7.88 -6.17
N VAL A 157 -4.07 -9.19 -6.12
CA VAL A 157 -3.48 -9.92 -5.00
C VAL A 157 -2.11 -10.44 -5.42
N PHE A 158 -1.05 -10.03 -4.73
CA PHE A 158 0.29 -10.56 -4.98
C PHE A 158 0.71 -11.57 -3.91
N GLY A 159 1.19 -12.72 -4.38
CA GLY A 159 1.81 -13.75 -3.53
C GLY A 159 3.30 -13.48 -3.31
N ARG A 160 3.82 -13.96 -2.18
CA ARG A 160 5.27 -14.08 -1.96
C ARG A 160 5.70 -15.51 -2.30
N LYS A 161 6.92 -15.67 -2.80
CA LYS A 161 7.54 -16.99 -2.94
C LYS A 161 8.10 -17.43 -1.58
N SER A 162 7.36 -18.27 -0.85
CA SER A 162 7.84 -18.98 0.34
C SER A 162 7.24 -20.39 0.36
N GLU A 163 7.79 -21.32 1.13
CA GLU A 163 7.22 -22.68 1.24
C GLU A 163 5.81 -22.66 1.88
N GLU A 164 5.55 -21.69 2.76
CA GLU A 164 4.20 -21.36 3.28
C GLU A 164 3.21 -20.90 2.19
N ALA A 165 3.69 -20.57 0.99
CA ALA A 165 2.83 -20.07 -0.08
C ALA A 165 1.87 -21.13 -0.61
N LYS A 166 2.17 -22.43 -0.54
CA LYS A 166 1.29 -23.50 -1.05
C LYS A 166 0.00 -23.63 -0.22
N GLU A 167 0.10 -23.65 1.10
CA GLU A 167 -1.08 -23.70 1.99
C GLU A 167 -1.89 -22.41 1.89
N LYS A 168 -1.21 -21.27 1.80
CA LYS A 168 -1.87 -19.97 1.59
C LYS A 168 -2.50 -19.86 0.21
N GLU A 169 -1.99 -20.53 -0.81
CA GLU A 169 -2.54 -20.47 -2.17
C GLU A 169 -3.98 -20.98 -2.22
N GLU A 170 -4.28 -22.09 -1.54
CA GLU A 170 -5.64 -22.61 -1.45
C GLU A 170 -6.57 -21.63 -0.71
N LEU A 171 -6.11 -21.07 0.41
CA LEU A 171 -6.88 -20.06 1.15
C LEU A 171 -7.12 -18.78 0.33
N ILE A 172 -6.15 -18.37 -0.48
CA ILE A 172 -6.29 -17.24 -1.42
C ILE A 172 -7.35 -17.59 -2.46
N ARG A 173 -7.29 -18.78 -3.09
CA ARG A 173 -8.26 -19.22 -4.09
C ARG A 173 -9.68 -19.25 -3.53
N GLN A 174 -9.86 -19.80 -2.33
CA GLN A 174 -11.15 -19.79 -1.62
C GLN A 174 -11.63 -18.36 -1.31
N SER A 175 -10.73 -17.49 -0.86
CA SER A 175 -11.04 -16.09 -0.55
C SER A 175 -11.44 -15.30 -1.80
N ILE A 176 -10.78 -15.55 -2.94
CA ILE A 176 -11.14 -15.00 -4.24
C ILE A 176 -12.53 -15.50 -4.63
N ALA A 177 -12.77 -16.82 -4.66
CA ALA A 177 -14.05 -17.40 -5.05
C ALA A 177 -15.23 -16.86 -4.23
N LYS A 178 -15.02 -16.61 -2.93
CA LYS A 178 -16.04 -16.03 -2.03
C LYS A 178 -16.40 -14.58 -2.36
N ARG A 179 -15.46 -13.78 -2.87
CA ARG A 179 -15.60 -12.32 -3.06
C ARG A 179 -15.69 -11.90 -4.54
N GLN A 180 -15.43 -12.83 -5.44
CA GLN A 180 -15.46 -12.63 -6.89
C GLN A 180 -16.89 -12.33 -7.37
N ARG A 181 -17.03 -11.40 -8.31
CA ARG A 181 -18.28 -11.24 -9.07
C ARG A 181 -18.30 -12.19 -10.26
N TRP A 182 -19.39 -12.94 -10.41
CA TRP A 182 -19.54 -14.01 -11.42
C TRP A 182 -20.07 -13.51 -12.78
N ASN A 183 -20.52 -12.26 -12.87
CA ASN A 183 -21.15 -11.70 -14.07
C ASN A 183 -20.21 -10.88 -14.96
N GLU A 184 -18.89 -10.96 -14.74
CA GLU A 184 -17.89 -10.23 -15.51
C GLU A 184 -17.10 -11.18 -16.43
N THR A 185 -16.83 -10.76 -17.67
CA THR A 185 -16.03 -11.53 -18.64
C THR A 185 -14.55 -11.65 -18.24
N LYS A 186 -14.11 -10.87 -17.24
CA LYS A 186 -12.78 -10.90 -16.63
C LYS A 186 -12.93 -10.94 -15.12
N SER A 187 -12.06 -11.67 -14.42
CA SER A 187 -12.06 -11.72 -12.96
C SER A 187 -11.76 -10.34 -12.37
N SER A 188 -12.69 -9.80 -11.57
CA SER A 188 -12.52 -8.56 -10.80
C SER A 188 -11.38 -8.67 -9.78
N ILE A 189 -11.13 -9.85 -9.21
CA ILE A 189 -10.00 -10.12 -8.32
C ILE A 189 -8.99 -11.01 -9.06
N GLN A 190 -7.74 -10.56 -9.15
CA GLN A 190 -6.68 -11.25 -9.88
C GLN A 190 -5.51 -11.57 -8.97
N PHE A 191 -5.05 -12.82 -8.99
CA PHE A 191 -3.80 -13.20 -8.35
C PHE A 191 -2.63 -13.03 -9.33
N VAL A 192 -1.57 -12.37 -8.89
CA VAL A 192 -0.38 -12.07 -9.69
C VAL A 192 0.87 -12.57 -8.98
N ALA A 193 1.63 -13.43 -9.67
CA ALA A 193 2.94 -13.86 -9.22
C ALA A 193 4.00 -12.93 -9.82
N ILE A 194 4.76 -12.24 -8.97
CA ILE A 194 5.83 -11.32 -9.40
C ILE A 194 7.18 -12.02 -9.18
N PRO A 195 7.89 -12.44 -10.25
CA PRO A 195 9.07 -13.30 -10.13
C PRO A 195 10.22 -12.70 -9.33
N SER A 196 10.33 -11.36 -9.32
CA SER A 196 11.39 -10.62 -8.65
C SER A 196 11.19 -10.47 -7.14
N LEU A 197 10.03 -10.84 -6.59
CA LEU A 197 9.80 -10.73 -5.15
C LEU A 197 10.58 -11.78 -4.39
N THR A 198 11.17 -11.33 -3.28
CA THR A 198 11.92 -12.15 -2.34
C THR A 198 11.33 -11.95 -0.94
N ASP A 199 12.00 -12.47 0.09
CA ASP A 199 11.65 -12.32 1.51
C ASP A 199 12.05 -10.96 2.10
N VAL A 200 12.49 -10.00 1.28
CA VAL A 200 12.84 -8.64 1.71
C VAL A 200 11.69 -7.99 2.47
N SER A 201 11.98 -7.51 3.68
CA SER A 201 11.01 -6.83 4.53
C SER A 201 11.59 -5.56 5.15
N SER A 202 10.75 -4.55 5.35
CA SER A 202 11.15 -3.34 6.08
C SER A 202 11.62 -3.65 7.50
N SER A 203 11.10 -4.72 8.12
CA SER A 203 11.55 -5.16 9.44
C SER A 203 13.02 -5.59 9.44
N THR A 204 13.44 -6.33 8.40
CA THR A 204 14.85 -6.72 8.21
C THR A 204 15.74 -5.50 8.00
N VAL A 205 15.26 -4.49 7.26
CA VAL A 205 15.98 -3.23 7.05
C VAL A 205 16.17 -2.47 8.38
N ARG A 206 15.13 -2.42 9.23
CA ARG A 206 15.22 -1.72 10.52
C ARG A 206 16.11 -2.45 11.53
N SER A 207 16.26 -3.76 11.44
CA SER A 207 16.99 -4.57 12.42
C SER A 207 18.48 -4.73 12.14
N THR A 208 18.96 -4.33 10.96
CA THR A 208 20.36 -4.50 10.57
C THR A 208 21.10 -3.16 10.57
N THR A 209 22.32 -3.18 11.08
CA THR A 209 23.30 -2.07 10.98
C THR A 209 24.33 -2.32 9.88
N ASP A 210 24.33 -3.52 9.28
CA ASP A 210 25.27 -3.90 8.24
C ASP A 210 24.90 -3.23 6.91
N GLU A 211 25.75 -2.31 6.47
CA GLU A 211 25.55 -1.55 5.25
C GLU A 211 25.57 -2.43 3.99
N ALA A 212 26.36 -3.50 3.94
CA ALA A 212 26.37 -4.43 2.82
C ALA A 212 25.03 -5.17 2.71
N ILE A 213 24.44 -5.56 3.84
CA ILE A 213 23.08 -6.10 3.88
C ILE A 213 22.08 -5.04 3.41
N LEU A 214 22.14 -3.80 3.94
CA LEU A 214 21.23 -2.72 3.54
C LEU A 214 21.25 -2.46 2.04
N ARG A 215 22.43 -2.44 1.41
CA ARG A 215 22.59 -2.25 -0.05
C ARG A 215 21.90 -3.32 -0.89
N ASN A 216 21.61 -4.49 -0.32
CA ASN A 216 20.82 -5.54 -0.98
C ASN A 216 19.31 -5.40 -0.74
N LEU A 217 18.89 -4.76 0.35
CA LEU A 217 17.48 -4.64 0.74
C LEU A 217 16.80 -3.36 0.24
N ILE A 218 17.55 -2.27 0.10
CA ILE A 218 17.06 -0.94 -0.29
C ILE A 218 17.95 -0.33 -1.39
N THR A 219 17.45 0.70 -2.07
CA THR A 219 18.22 1.40 -3.11
C THR A 219 19.23 2.39 -2.50
N PRO A 220 20.32 2.73 -3.21
CA PRO A 220 21.28 3.70 -2.72
C PRO A 220 20.67 5.06 -2.30
N PRO A 221 19.73 5.68 -3.05
CA PRO A 221 19.09 6.93 -2.62
C PRO A 221 18.36 6.83 -1.27
N ILE A 222 17.70 5.70 -0.99
CA ILE A 222 17.06 5.49 0.32
C ILE A 222 18.10 5.36 1.42
N LEU A 223 19.17 4.58 1.19
CA LEU A 223 20.23 4.39 2.17
C LEU A 223 20.90 5.74 2.53
N GLU A 224 21.21 6.56 1.53
CA GLU A 224 21.78 7.89 1.76
C GLU A 224 20.79 8.79 2.51
N TYR A 225 19.51 8.77 2.15
CA TYR A 225 18.48 9.53 2.87
C TYR A 225 18.37 9.11 4.34
N MET A 226 18.39 7.79 4.62
CA MET A 226 18.35 7.26 5.98
C MET A 226 19.55 7.73 6.82
N LYS A 227 20.75 7.74 6.24
CA LYS A 227 21.98 8.23 6.91
C LYS A 227 21.89 9.73 7.20
N GLN A 228 21.55 10.54 6.19
CA GLN A 228 21.47 12.00 6.31
C GLN A 228 20.44 12.45 7.35
N ASN A 229 19.32 11.72 7.45
CA ASN A 229 18.22 12.04 8.36
C ASN A 229 18.28 11.25 9.67
N LYS A 230 19.38 10.52 9.94
CA LYS A 230 19.59 9.73 11.16
C LYS A 230 18.40 8.81 11.50
N LEU A 231 17.92 8.08 10.50
CA LEU A 231 16.76 7.17 10.64
C LEU A 231 17.22 5.74 10.96
N TYR A 232 16.39 5.01 11.72
CA TYR A 232 16.55 3.59 12.00
C TYR A 232 17.91 3.27 12.67
N ALA A 233 18.70 2.37 12.06
CA ALA A 233 20.05 1.99 12.51
C ALA A 233 21.05 3.17 12.57
N PHE A 234 20.70 4.33 11.99
CA PHE A 234 21.52 5.53 11.99
C PHE A 234 21.02 6.60 12.98
N ALA A 235 19.97 6.32 13.76
CA ALA A 235 19.55 7.19 14.84
C ALA A 235 20.61 7.19 15.96
N GLU A 236 20.84 8.36 16.57
CA GLU A 236 21.71 8.43 17.75
C GLU A 236 21.09 7.60 18.87
N SER A 237 21.92 6.82 19.58
CA SER A 237 21.48 6.17 20.81
C SER A 237 21.05 7.26 21.78
N VAL A 238 19.80 7.18 22.24
CA VAL A 238 19.38 7.94 23.42
C VAL A 238 20.04 7.22 24.59
N ASP A 239 21.19 7.75 25.03
CA ASP A 239 21.81 7.37 26.31
C ASP A 239 20.89 7.70 27.49
#